data_AF-A0A507SMN8-F1
#
_entry.id   AF-A0A507SMN8-F1
#
_cell.length_a   1.000
_cell.length_b   1.000
_cell.length_c   1.000
_cell.angle_alpha   90.00
_cell.angle_beta   90.00
_cell.angle_gamma   90.00
#
_symmetry.space_group_name_H-M   'P 1'
#
loop_
_entity.id
_entity.type
_entity.pdbx_description
1 polymer ?
#
loop_
_entity_poly.entity_id
_entity_poly.type
_entity_poly.pdbx_seq_one_letter_code
_entity_poly.pdbx_strand_id
1 'polypeptide(L)'
;MITKHSSKYIISADKTKVKKCFTLEDALTGKKSKYCSLFDITQLFSEKKEDPDTRIWFQEDNKFIGSLSYAQLKSDVNDLISIGVHDNQSVEFLINNNMLDQDHKLAFVDTRRTKIITLLTIATTLLVAVILICVLIFVKVIPTK
;
A
#
# COMPACT_ATOMS: atom_id res chain seq x y z
N MET A 1 -9.33 -2.25 -23.77
CA MET A 1 -9.25 -1.19 -22.75
C MET A 1 -8.24 -1.63 -21.71
N ILE A 2 -7.01 -1.10 -21.75
CA ILE A 2 -6.02 -1.39 -20.70
C ILE A 2 -6.50 -0.60 -19.48
N THR A 3 -6.98 -1.29 -18.45
CA THR A 3 -7.27 -0.66 -17.16
C THR A 3 -5.98 0.01 -16.70
N LYS A 4 -5.95 1.34 -16.78
CA LYS A 4 -4.88 2.17 -16.23
C LYS A 4 -4.87 1.85 -14.74
N HIS A 5 -3.96 0.98 -14.31
CA HIS A 5 -3.78 0.70 -12.89
C HIS A 5 -3.34 2.03 -12.28
N SER A 6 -4.23 2.70 -11.55
CA SER A 6 -3.81 3.86 -10.77
C SER A 6 -2.80 3.33 -9.75
N SER A 7 -1.56 3.78 -9.84
CA SER A 7 -0.57 3.51 -8.82
C SER A 7 -1.16 3.93 -7.48
N LYS A 8 -0.92 3.14 -6.44
CA LYS A 8 -1.40 3.43 -5.09
C LYS A 8 -0.20 3.51 -4.18
N TYR A 9 -0.03 4.63 -3.49
CA TYR A 9 1.15 4.88 -2.66
C TYR A 9 0.78 5.12 -1.21
N ILE A 10 1.57 4.58 -0.29
CA ILE A 10 1.42 4.83 1.15
C ILE A 10 2.65 5.59 1.64
N ILE A 11 2.43 6.72 2.30
CA ILE A 11 3.47 7.47 3.01
C ILE A 11 3.29 7.21 4.50
N SER A 12 4.33 6.70 5.15
CA SER A 12 4.38 6.55 6.60
C SER A 12 5.53 7.36 7.20
N ALA A 13 5.25 8.07 8.30
CA ALA A 13 6.25 8.81 9.04
C ALA A 13 6.73 7.99 10.25
N ASP A 14 8.04 7.86 10.43
CA ASP A 14 8.62 7.20 11.60
C ASP A 14 8.74 8.21 12.77
N LYS A 15 7.88 8.07 13.79
CA LYS A 15 7.89 8.92 15.00
C LYS A 15 9.13 8.72 15.87
N THR A 16 9.85 7.60 15.72
CA THR A 16 10.88 7.18 16.69
C THR A 16 12.25 7.82 16.49
N LYS A 17 12.45 8.60 15.41
CA LYS A 17 13.77 9.13 15.05
C LYS A 17 13.84 10.65 15.10
N VAL A 18 14.97 11.15 15.58
CA VAL A 18 15.34 12.58 15.65
C VAL A 18 15.23 13.27 14.28
N LYS A 19 15.39 12.52 13.18
CA LYS A 19 14.96 12.91 11.83
C LYS A 19 13.77 12.04 11.43
N LYS A 20 12.58 12.65 11.30
CA LYS A 20 11.41 11.97 10.72
C LYS A 20 11.69 11.73 9.24
N CYS A 21 12.03 10.49 8.88
CA CYS A 21 12.08 10.04 7.49
C CYS A 21 10.71 9.47 7.11
N PHE A 22 10.34 9.65 5.85
CA PHE A 22 9.15 9.09 5.23
C PHE A 22 9.48 7.75 4.56
N THR A 23 8.62 6.76 4.78
CA THR A 23 8.66 5.52 3.99
C THR A 23 7.54 5.59 2.96
N LEU A 24 7.92 5.55 1.68
CA LEU A 24 7.01 5.40 0.56
C LEU A 24 6.90 3.93 0.21
N GLU A 25 5.69 3.38 0.30
CA GLU A 25 5.36 2.03 -0.13
C GLU A 25 4.50 2.09 -1.40
N ASP A 26 4.94 1.40 -2.45
CA ASP A 26 4.11 1.10 -3.61
C ASP A 26 3.18 -0.06 -3.25
N ALA A 27 1.87 0.17 -3.26
CA ALA A 27 0.90 -0.82 -2.83
C ALA A 27 0.69 -1.97 -3.83
N LEU A 28 1.11 -1.82 -5.10
CA LEU A 28 1.04 -2.90 -6.07
C LEU A 28 2.18 -3.90 -5.85
N THR A 29 3.40 -3.38 -5.63
CA THR A 29 4.62 -4.19 -5.53
C THR A 29 5.03 -4.50 -4.08
N GLY A 30 4.55 -3.74 -3.11
CA GLY A 30 4.99 -3.76 -1.72
C GLY A 30 6.40 -3.20 -1.52
N LYS A 31 7.01 -2.59 -2.54
CA LYS A 31 8.36 -2.05 -2.47
C LYS A 31 8.38 -0.80 -1.60
N LYS A 32 9.32 -0.76 -0.65
CA LYS A 32 9.50 0.37 0.29
C LYS A 32 10.75 1.16 -0.06
N SER A 33 10.61 2.48 -0.08
CA SER A 33 11.70 3.44 -0.28
C SER A 33 11.66 4.47 0.85
N LYS A 34 12.83 5.01 1.24
CA LYS A 34 12.94 6.01 2.31
C LYS A 34 13.29 7.37 1.73
N TYR A 35 12.64 8.40 2.25
CA TYR A 35 12.81 9.81 1.87
C TYR A 35 12.93 10.67 3.12
N CYS A 36 13.58 11.82 3.02
CA CYS A 36 13.76 12.73 4.15
C CYS A 36 12.79 13.91 4.11
N SER A 37 12.22 14.22 2.94
CA SER A 37 11.21 15.27 2.77
C SER A 37 10.02 14.75 1.95
N LEU A 38 8.86 15.42 2.09
CA LEU A 38 7.74 15.23 1.17
C LEU A 38 8.07 15.79 -0.22
N PHE A 39 8.95 16.80 -0.28
CA PHE A 39 9.45 17.37 -1.52
C PHE A 39 10.14 16.31 -2.40
N ASP A 40 11.04 15.50 -1.82
CA ASP A 40 11.73 14.41 -2.53
C ASP A 40 10.73 13.42 -3.17
N ILE A 41 9.62 13.16 -2.46
CA ILE A 41 8.55 12.28 -2.93
C ILE A 41 7.80 12.93 -4.11
N THR A 42 7.46 14.22 -4.01
CA THR A 42 6.80 14.93 -5.12
C THR A 42 7.69 15.08 -6.36
N GLN A 43 9.01 15.22 -6.15
CA GLN A 43 9.99 15.24 -7.23
C GLN A 43 10.08 13.87 -7.91
N LEU A 44 10.16 12.78 -7.15
CA LEU A 44 10.13 11.41 -7.68
C LEU A 44 8.89 11.16 -8.56
N PHE A 45 7.71 11.58 -8.09
CA PHE A 45 6.47 11.44 -8.85
C PHE A 45 6.46 12.30 -10.12
N SER A 46 7.05 13.50 -10.07
CA SER A 46 7.26 14.34 -11.26
C SER A 46 8.15 13.64 -12.29
N GLU A 47 9.29 13.08 -11.86
CA GLU A 47 10.25 12.37 -12.72
C GLU A 47 9.65 11.11 -13.35
N LYS A 48 8.84 10.37 -12.57
CA LYS A 48 8.12 9.18 -13.05
C LYS A 48 6.90 9.49 -13.92
N LYS A 49 6.53 10.77 -14.06
CA LYS A 49 5.31 11.22 -14.74
C LYS A 49 4.06 10.49 -14.21
N GLU A 50 3.97 10.39 -12.89
CA GLU A 50 2.80 9.83 -12.22
C GLU A 50 1.52 10.60 -12.58
N ASP A 51 0.41 9.87 -12.58
CA ASP A 51 -0.90 10.45 -12.87
C ASP A 51 -1.24 11.52 -11.82
N PRO A 52 -1.66 12.74 -12.20
CA PRO A 52 -2.14 13.76 -11.26
C PRO A 52 -3.20 13.24 -10.28
N ASP A 53 -4.02 12.29 -10.72
CA ASP A 53 -5.09 11.68 -9.93
C ASP A 53 -4.62 10.49 -9.09
N THR A 54 -3.34 10.11 -9.18
CA THR A 54 -2.74 9.06 -8.34
C THR A 54 -2.97 9.41 -6.88
N ARG A 55 -3.68 8.51 -6.17
CA ARG A 55 -4.02 8.71 -4.77
C ARG A 55 -2.90 8.21 -3.87
N ILE A 56 -2.57 9.04 -2.88
CA ILE A 56 -1.48 8.84 -1.93
C ILE A 56 -2.11 8.82 -0.53
N TRP A 57 -1.89 7.75 0.21
CA TRP A 57 -2.44 7.57 1.54
C TRP A 57 -1.40 7.85 2.60
N PHE A 58 -1.82 8.54 3.65
CA PHE A 58 -0.97 8.85 4.80
C PHE A 58 -1.30 7.88 5.93
N GLN A 59 -0.25 7.25 6.45
CA GLN A 59 -0.34 6.28 7.53
C GLN A 59 0.55 6.69 8.70
N GLU A 60 0.01 6.63 9.91
CA GLU A 60 0.74 6.88 11.15
C GLU A 60 0.32 5.85 12.19
N ASP A 61 1.29 5.30 12.94
CA ASP A 61 1.04 4.25 13.95
C ASP A 61 0.18 3.09 13.41
N ASN A 62 0.48 2.67 12.18
CA ASN A 62 -0.25 1.67 11.41
C ASN A 62 -1.72 2.02 11.06
N LYS A 63 -2.19 3.23 11.33
CA LYS A 63 -3.54 3.70 10.97
C LYS A 63 -3.50 4.67 9.80
N PHE A 64 -4.44 4.53 8.88
CA PHE A 64 -4.62 5.51 7.80
C PHE A 64 -5.31 6.75 8.36
N ILE A 65 -4.69 7.91 8.16
CA ILE A 65 -5.21 9.19 8.66
C ILE A 65 -5.98 9.92 7.56
N GLY A 66 -5.60 9.72 6.30
CA GLY A 66 -6.26 10.35 5.16
C GLY A 66 -5.48 10.16 3.88
N SER A 67 -5.85 10.90 2.84
CA SER A 67 -5.27 10.78 1.52
C SER A 67 -5.25 12.09 0.75
N LEU A 68 -4.36 12.18 -0.24
CA LEU A 68 -4.25 13.28 -1.18
C LEU A 68 -4.02 12.74 -2.58
N SER A 69 -4.53 13.41 -3.60
CA SER A 69 -4.06 13.15 -4.96
C SER A 69 -2.63 13.67 -5.10
N TYR A 70 -1.88 13.16 -6.08
CA TYR A 70 -0.55 13.67 -6.37
C TYR A 70 -0.57 15.17 -6.70
N ALA A 71 -1.56 15.63 -7.45
CA ALA A 71 -1.72 17.06 -7.73
C ALA A 71 -1.91 17.89 -6.45
N GLN A 72 -2.76 17.42 -5.51
CA GLN A 72 -2.99 18.07 -4.23
C GLN A 72 -1.73 18.07 -3.38
N LEU A 73 -1.07 16.91 -3.22
CA LEU A 73 0.17 16.80 -2.47
C LEU A 73 1.24 17.76 -3.00
N LYS A 74 1.37 17.87 -4.33
CA LYS A 74 2.31 18.80 -4.94
C LYS A 74 1.98 20.26 -4.62
N SER A 75 0.70 20.64 -4.65
CA SER A 75 0.25 21.97 -4.24
C SER A 75 0.58 22.23 -2.78
N ASP A 76 0.16 21.34 -1.89
CA ASP A 76 0.32 21.49 -0.44
C ASP A 76 1.80 21.54 -0.04
N VAL A 77 2.66 20.76 -0.70
CA VAL A 77 4.12 20.79 -0.47
C VAL A 77 4.73 22.12 -0.89
N ASN A 78 4.30 22.71 -2.02
CA ASN A 78 4.76 24.03 -2.41
C ASN A 78 4.28 25.11 -1.44
N ASP A 79 3.04 25.00 -0.95
CA ASP A 79 2.49 25.91 0.04
C ASP A 79 3.28 25.81 1.35
N LEU A 80 3.57 24.60 1.83
CA LEU A 80 4.41 24.34 3.01
C LEU A 80 5.80 24.99 2.92
N ILE A 81 6.44 24.89 1.74
CA ILE A 81 7.74 25.54 1.48
C ILE A 81 7.59 27.07 1.55
N SER A 82 6.52 27.62 0.97
CA SER A 82 6.28 29.06 0.95
C SER A 82 6.05 29.67 2.33
N ILE A 83 5.42 28.91 3.25
CA ILE A 83 5.17 29.32 4.63
C ILE A 83 6.32 28.96 5.60
N GLY A 84 7.40 28.34 5.09
CA GLY A 84 8.58 28.01 5.87
C GLY A 84 8.41 26.83 6.84
N VAL A 85 7.47 25.92 6.60
CA VAL A 85 7.32 24.71 7.43
C VAL A 85 8.46 23.74 7.13
N HIS A 86 9.14 23.28 8.19
CA HIS A 86 10.23 22.32 8.09
C HIS A 86 9.73 20.91 7.76
N ASP A 87 10.54 20.13 7.03
CA ASP A 87 10.22 18.77 6.57
C ASP A 87 9.77 17.81 7.68
N ASN A 88 10.32 17.98 8.88
CA ASN A 88 10.00 17.17 10.06
C ASN A 88 8.59 17.47 10.64
N GLN A 89 7.97 18.57 10.23
CA GLN A 89 6.65 19.01 10.68
C GLN A 89 5.62 18.97 9.55
N SER A 90 6.02 18.78 8.29
CA SER A 90 5.14 18.83 7.12
C SER A 90 3.89 17.94 7.24
N VAL A 91 4.04 16.65 7.60
CA VAL A 91 2.88 15.75 7.75
C VAL A 91 1.99 16.14 8.92
N GLU A 92 2.59 16.56 10.04
CA GLU A 92 1.85 17.00 11.22
C GLU A 92 1.06 18.28 10.94
N PHE A 93 1.63 19.18 10.13
CA PHE A 93 0.94 20.37 9.64
C PHE A 93 -0.24 20.01 8.73
N LEU A 94 -0.08 19.08 7.78
CA LEU A 94 -1.18 18.62 6.92
C LEU A 94 -2.34 18.03 7.74
N ILE A 95 -2.01 17.26 8.79
CA ILE A 95 -3.01 16.66 9.69
C ILE A 95 -3.71 17.74 10.50
N ASN A 96 -2.95 18.61 11.19
CA ASN A 96 -3.49 19.62 12.10
C ASN A 96 -4.36 20.67 11.38
N ASN A 97 -4.12 20.90 10.09
CA ASN A 97 -4.89 21.83 9.27
C ASN A 97 -6.00 21.14 8.44
N ASN A 98 -6.32 19.87 8.71
CA ASN A 98 -7.36 19.11 7.99
C ASN A 98 -7.19 19.14 6.45
N MET A 99 -5.95 19.13 5.97
CA MET A 99 -5.68 19.17 4.53
C MET A 99 -5.85 17.79 3.88
N LEU A 100 -5.90 16.72 4.67
CA LEU A 100 -6.07 15.34 4.19
C LEU A 100 -7.54 14.98 3.98
N ASP A 101 -7.83 14.35 2.84
CA ASP A 101 -9.15 13.79 2.55
C ASP A 101 -9.37 12.50 3.34
N GLN A 102 -10.43 12.48 4.17
CA GLN A 102 -10.78 11.36 5.06
C GLN A 102 -11.90 10.46 4.48
N ASP A 103 -12.58 10.87 3.41
CA ASP A 103 -13.76 10.18 2.88
C ASP A 103 -13.40 8.98 1.98
N HIS A 104 -12.14 8.90 1.56
CA HIS A 104 -11.66 7.84 0.69
C HIS A 104 -11.42 6.53 1.46
N LYS A 105 -12.38 5.61 1.37
CA LYS A 105 -12.21 4.21 1.84
C LYS A 105 -11.12 3.50 1.04
N LEU A 106 -10.08 3.08 1.75
CA LEU A 106 -9.02 2.21 1.22
C LEU A 106 -9.55 0.79 0.96
N ALA A 107 -9.95 0.53 -0.28
CA ALA A 107 -10.00 -0.84 -0.79
C ALA A 107 -8.59 -1.22 -1.30
N PHE A 108 -7.72 -1.65 -0.38
CA PHE A 108 -6.53 -2.41 -0.78
C PHE A 108 -6.94 -3.84 -1.08
N VAL A 109 -6.89 -4.21 -2.36
CA VAL A 109 -6.86 -5.62 -2.74
C VAL A 109 -5.41 -6.06 -2.57
N ASP A 110 -5.04 -6.47 -1.35
CA ASP A 110 -3.71 -7.00 -1.08
C ASP A 110 -3.48 -8.24 -1.95
N THR A 111 -2.54 -8.14 -2.90
CA THR A 111 -2.22 -9.25 -3.82
C THR A 111 -1.68 -10.48 -3.08
N ARG A 112 -1.15 -10.30 -1.85
CA ARG A 112 -0.76 -11.42 -0.98
C ARG A 112 -1.96 -12.21 -0.50
N ARG A 113 -3.10 -11.57 -0.22
CA ARG A 113 -4.34 -12.29 0.12
C ARG A 113 -4.76 -13.21 -1.01
N THR A 114 -4.67 -12.76 -2.25
CA THR A 114 -4.97 -13.60 -3.41
C THR A 114 -4.03 -14.80 -3.48
N LYS A 115 -2.73 -14.60 -3.29
CA LYS A 115 -1.75 -15.71 -3.25
C LYS A 115 -2.03 -16.70 -2.11
N ILE A 116 -2.36 -16.20 -0.91
CA ILE A 116 -2.69 -17.03 0.26
C ILE A 116 -3.96 -17.84 -0.01
N ILE A 117 -5.01 -17.22 -0.55
CA ILE A 117 -6.26 -17.90 -0.91
C ILE A 117 -5.98 -18.99 -1.95
N THR A 118 -5.21 -18.69 -3.00
CA THR A 118 -4.85 -19.69 -4.02
C THR A 118 -4.08 -20.87 -3.43
N LEU A 119 -3.09 -20.60 -2.55
CA LEU A 119 -2.35 -21.63 -1.83
C LEU A 119 -3.25 -22.50 -0.95
N LEU A 120 -4.19 -21.87 -0.23
CA LEU A 120 -5.16 -22.56 0.61
C LEU A 120 -6.08 -23.47 -0.23
N THR A 121 -6.56 -22.97 -1.37
CA THR A 121 -7.39 -23.76 -2.29
C THR A 121 -6.64 -24.97 -2.80
N ILE A 122 -5.39 -24.80 -3.27
CA ILE A 122 -4.55 -25.92 -3.75
C ILE A 122 -4.33 -26.95 -2.64
N ALA A 123 -3.99 -26.51 -1.43
CA ALA A 123 -3.80 -27.39 -0.29
C ALA A 123 -5.07 -28.18 0.05
N THR A 124 -6.23 -27.53 -0.01
CA THR A 124 -7.53 -28.18 0.23
C THR A 124 -7.83 -29.22 -0.84
N THR A 125 -7.60 -28.91 -2.12
CA THR A 125 -7.80 -29.86 -3.22
C THR A 125 -6.89 -31.08 -3.10
N LEU A 126 -5.62 -30.89 -2.71
CA LEU A 126 -4.69 -31.99 -2.45
C LEU A 126 -5.14 -32.86 -1.28
N LEU A 127 -5.61 -32.25 -0.19
CA LEU A 127 -6.13 -32.98 0.97
C LEU A 127 -7.34 -33.86 0.57
N VAL A 128 -8.28 -33.31 -0.19
CA VAL A 128 -9.45 -34.04 -0.69
C VAL A 128 -9.03 -35.21 -1.58
N ALA A 129 -8.05 -35.02 -2.46
CA ALA A 129 -7.52 -36.09 -3.30
C ALA A 129 -6.88 -37.22 -2.47
N VAL A 130 -6.10 -36.88 -1.43
CA VAL A 130 -5.50 -37.87 -0.51
C VAL A 130 -6.59 -38.65 0.22
N ILE A 131 -7.62 -37.97 0.76
CA ILE A 131 -8.75 -38.62 1.43
C ILE A 131 -9.46 -39.59 0.47
N LEU A 132 -9.72 -39.16 -0.77
CA LEU A 132 -10.33 -40.00 -1.81
C LEU A 132 -9.50 -41.25 -2.10
N ILE A 133 -8.18 -41.11 -2.24
CA ILE A 133 -7.27 -42.24 -2.47
C ILE A 133 -7.30 -43.20 -1.28
N CYS A 134 -7.23 -42.69 -0.04
CA CYS A 134 -7.33 -43.52 1.17
C CYS A 134 -8.65 -44.30 1.23
N VAL A 135 -9.78 -43.66 0.88
CA VAL A 135 -11.09 -44.32 0.83
C VAL A 135 -11.12 -45.40 -0.25
N LEU A 136 -10.61 -45.11 -1.46
CA LEU A 136 -10.59 -46.08 -2.57
C LEU A 136 -9.72 -47.31 -2.27
N ILE A 137 -8.61 -47.12 -1.54
CA ILE A 137 -7.78 -48.21 -1.02
C ILE A 137 -8.55 -49.02 0.03
N PHE A 138 -9.18 -48.36 1.00
CA PHE A 138 -9.91 -49.02 2.09
C PHE A 138 -11.10 -49.85 1.58
N VAL A 139 -11.82 -49.34 0.59
CA VAL A 139 -12.97 -50.02 -0.04
C VAL A 139 -12.51 -51.07 -1.09
N LYS A 140 -11.19 -51.32 -1.23
CA LYS A 140 -10.58 -52.28 -2.18
C LYS A 140 -10.95 -52.03 -3.66
N VAL A 141 -11.30 -50.80 -4.01
CA VAL A 141 -11.52 -50.42 -5.42
C VAL A 141 -10.19 -50.35 -6.17
N ILE A 142 -9.10 -50.02 -5.46
CA ILE A 142 -7.73 -50.06 -5.98
C ILE A 142 -7.02 -51.27 -5.36
N PRO A 143 -6.41 -52.16 -6.17
CA PRO A 143 -5.69 -53.32 -5.64
C PRO A 143 -4.40 -52.87 -4.93
N THR A 144 -4.36 -53.06 -3.62
CA THR A 144 -3.11 -53.07 -2.85
C THR A 144 -2.46 -54.44 -3.04
N LYS A 145 -1.24 -54.47 -3.57
CA LYS A 145 -0.40 -55.68 -3.60
C LYS A 145 -0.08 -56.16 -2.19
#